data_AF-A0A249SUQ0-F1
#
_entry.id   AF-A0A249SUQ0-F1
#
_cell.length_a   1.000
_cell.length_b   1.000
_cell.length_c   1.000
_cell.angle_alpha   90.00
_cell.angle_beta   90.00
_cell.angle_gamma   90.00
#
_symmetry.space_group_name_H-M   'P 1'
#
loop_
_entity.id
_entity.type
_entity.pdbx_description
1 polymer ?
#
loop_
_entity_poly.entity_id
_entity_poly.type
_entity_poly.pdbx_seq_one_letter_code
_entity_poly.pdbx_strand_id
1 'polypeptide(L)' 'MIEKMPEQRKQVYQLSREHGQSHKEIAAQLSLSPATVRNHLNLALQYIRREILTHYDMESK' A
#
# COMPACT_ATOMS: atom_id res chain seq x y z
N MET A 1 7.30 -9.14 -2.35
CA MET A 1 5.86 -8.78 -2.34
C MET A 1 5.65 -7.27 -2.22
N ILE A 2 6.20 -6.60 -1.19
CA ILE A 2 6.16 -5.13 -1.07
C ILE A 2 7.27 -4.45 -1.88
N GLU A 3 8.40 -5.13 -2.10
CA GLU A 3 9.56 -4.63 -2.84
C GLU A 3 9.34 -4.50 -4.36
N LYS A 4 8.29 -5.12 -4.90
CA LYS A 4 7.90 -4.98 -6.31
C LYS A 4 6.92 -3.82 -6.53
N MET A 5 6.45 -3.16 -5.46
CA MET A 5 5.63 -1.97 -5.59
C MET A 5 6.49 -0.76 -5.95
N PRO A 6 5.94 0.21 -6.69
CA PRO A 6 6.58 1.50 -6.84
C PRO A 6 6.83 2.14 -5.47
N GLU A 7 8.02 2.73 -5.30
CA GLU A 7 8.57 3.16 -4.02
C GLU A 7 7.61 4.06 -3.21
N GLN A 8 6.94 5.00 -3.88
CA GLN A 8 5.94 5.86 -3.21
C GLN A 8 4.78 5.06 -2.61
N ARG A 9 4.31 4.01 -3.30
CA ARG A 9 3.18 3.19 -2.82
C ARG A 9 3.61 2.33 -1.63
N LYS A 10 4.84 1.81 -1.66
CA LYS A 10 5.46 1.12 -0.54
C LYS A 10 5.58 2.06 0.66
N GLN A 11 6.16 3.24 0.50
CA GLN A 11 6.31 4.23 1.58
C GLN A 11 4.97 4.60 2.21
N VAL A 12 3.94 4.89 1.41
CA VAL A 12 2.59 5.20 1.92
C VAL A 12 2.03 4.06 2.78
N TYR A 13 2.18 2.81 2.33
CA TYR A 13 1.71 1.64 3.07
C TYR A 13 2.50 1.43 4.37
N GLN A 14 3.83 1.57 4.33
CA GLN A 14 4.71 1.45 5.51
C GLN A 14 4.43 2.53 6.55
N LEU A 15 4.28 3.79 6.14
CA LEU A 15 3.96 4.88 7.06
C LEU A 15 2.58 4.69 7.71
N SER A 16 1.60 4.20 6.97
CA SER A 16 0.27 3.90 7.52
C SER A 16 0.28 2.70 8.47
N ARG A 17 0.97 1.60 8.11
CA ARG A 17 0.95 0.34 8.87
C ARG A 17 1.98 0.25 9.98
N GLU A 18 3.23 0.64 9.71
CA GLU A 18 4.34 0.53 10.66
C GLU A 18 4.38 1.73 11.60
N HIS A 19 4.11 2.94 11.08
CA HIS A 19 4.18 4.17 11.89
C HIS A 19 2.80 4.62 12.40
N GLY A 20 1.71 3.97 11.99
CA GLY A 20 0.36 4.31 12.41
C GLY A 20 -0.08 5.72 11.97
N GLN A 21 0.61 6.32 11.00
CA GLN A 21 0.33 7.69 10.58
C GLN A 21 -1.03 7.82 9.89
N SER A 22 -1.70 8.94 10.12
CA SER A 22 -2.94 9.26 9.44
C SER A 22 -2.69 9.63 7.98
N HIS A 23 -3.70 9.45 7.11
CA HIS A 23 -3.60 9.84 5.70
C HIS A 23 -3.18 11.30 5.46
N LYS A 24 -3.55 12.21 6.37
CA LYS A 24 -3.14 13.63 6.33
C LYS A 24 -1.66 13.83 6.63
N GLU A 25 -1.11 13.08 7.57
CA GLU A 25 0.30 13.15 7.95
C GLU A 25 1.18 12.59 6.84
N ILE A 26 0.78 11.45 6.27
CA ILE A 26 1.46 10.84 5.12
C ILE A 26 1.42 11.78 3.91
N ALA A 27 0.28 12.43 3.68
CA ALA A 27 0.11 13.42 2.62
C ALA A 27 1.07 14.61 2.80
N ALA A 28 1.16 15.16 4.01
CA ALA A 28 2.10 16.24 4.31
C ALA A 28 3.56 15.79 4.18
N GLN A 29 3.91 14.61 4.68
CA GLN A 29 5.28 14.09 4.69
C GLN A 29 5.80 13.77 3.27
N LEU A 30 4.92 13.30 2.38
CA LEU A 30 5.28 12.94 1.01
C LEU A 30 4.97 14.05 -0.01
N SER A 31 4.50 15.23 0.44
CA SER A 31 4.01 16.31 -0.43
C SER A 31 2.96 15.84 -1.44
N LEU A 32 2.04 15.00 -0.97
CA LEU A 32 0.93 14.44 -1.75
C LEU A 32 -0.41 14.97 -1.23
N SER A 33 -1.44 14.89 -2.07
CA SER A 33 -2.81 15.14 -1.61
C SER A 33 -3.33 13.94 -0.80
N PRO A 34 -4.17 14.14 0.23
CA PRO A 34 -4.78 13.04 1.00
C PRO A 34 -5.63 12.11 0.12
N ALA A 35 -6.19 12.62 -0.98
CA ALA A 35 -6.85 11.81 -2.00
C ALA A 35 -5.87 10.87 -2.73
N THR A 36 -4.68 11.36 -3.05
CA THR A 36 -3.59 10.58 -3.67
C THR A 36 -3.08 9.50 -2.73
N VAL A 37 -2.89 9.82 -1.45
CA VAL A 37 -2.52 8.84 -0.41
C VAL A 37 -3.56 7.73 -0.31
N ARG A 38 -4.86 8.08 -0.25
CA ARG A 38 -5.94 7.10 -0.24
C ARG A 38 -5.92 6.21 -1.48
N ASN A 39 -5.68 6.79 -2.66
CA ASN A 39 -5.57 6.05 -3.91
C ASN A 39 -4.37 5.09 -3.89
N HIS A 40 -3.21 5.54 -3.43
CA HIS A 40 -2.02 4.70 -3.27
C HIS A 40 -2.27 3.53 -2.32
N LEU A 41 -2.93 3.76 -1.17
CA LEU A 41 -3.31 2.69 -0.25
C LEU A 41 -4.28 1.69 -0.89
N ASN A 42 -5.28 2.17 -1.62
CA ASN A 42 -6.23 1.30 -2.30
C ASN A 42 -5.54 0.42 -3.35
N LEU A 43 -4.64 1.02 -4.14
CA LEU A 43 -3.83 0.29 -5.11
C LEU A 43 -2.81 -0.65 -4.44
N ALA A 44 -2.28 -0.30 -3.28
CA ALA A 44 -1.38 -1.16 -2.50
C ALA A 44 -2.14 -2.39 -2.01
N LEU A 45 -3.32 -2.20 -1.43
CA LEU A 45 -4.18 -3.29 -0.96
C LEU A 45 -4.67 -4.18 -2.11
N GLN A 46 -5.02 -3.60 -3.26
CA GLN A 46 -5.38 -4.39 -4.44
C GLN A 46 -4.22 -5.24 -4.95
N TYR A 47 -3.02 -4.68 -4.98
CA TYR A 47 -1.82 -5.42 -5.39
C TYR A 47 -1.49 -6.53 -4.38
N ILE A 48 -1.55 -6.24 -3.08
CA ILE A 48 -1.36 -7.26 -2.03
C ILE A 48 -2.42 -8.34 -2.13
N ARG A 49 -3.70 -7.98 -2.29
CA ARG A 49 -4.79 -8.95 -2.47
C ARG A 49 -4.57 -9.80 -3.70
N ARG A 50 -4.17 -9.23 -4.84
CA ARG A 50 -3.90 -9.99 -6.06
C ARG A 50 -2.76 -10.97 -5.86
N GLU A 51 -1.65 -10.53 -5.28
CA GLU A 51 -0.51 -11.40 -4.98
C GLU A 51 -0.87 -12.50 -3.97
N ILE A 52 -1.63 -12.17 -2.91
CA ILE A 52 -2.15 -13.18 -1.96
C ILE A 52 -3.07 -14.16 -2.67
N LEU A 53 -4.01 -13.68 -3.51
CA LEU A 53 -4.97 -14.54 -4.23
C LEU A 53 -4.25 -15.46 -5.22
N THR A 54 -3.22 -14.94 -5.91
CA THR A 54 -2.36 -15.73 -6.81
C THR A 54 -1.54 -16.78 -6.05
N HIS A 55 -1.19 -16.52 -4.79
CA HIS A 55 -0.53 -17.51 -3.92
C HIS A 55 -1.51 -18.48 -3.24
N TYR A 56 -2.73 -18.06 -2.90
CA TYR A 56 -3.75 -18.89 -2.25
C TYR A 56 -4.35 -19.95 -3.20
N ASP A 57 -4.28 -19.73 -4.51
CA ASP A 57 -4.71 -20.69 -5.54
C ASP A 57 -3.76 -21.91 -5.63
N MET A 58 -2.51 -21.81 -5.15
CA MET A 58 -1.54 -22.91 -5.17
C MET A 58 -1.50 -23.78 -3.89
N GLU A 59 -2.28 -23.45 -2.86
CA GLU A 59 -2.43 -24.30 -1.65
C GLU A 59 -3.80 -24.99 -1.58
N SER A 60 -4.60 -24.91 -2.65
CA SER A 60 -5.84 -25.67 -2.78
C SER A 60 -6.03 -26.24 -4.19
N LYS A 61 -5.03 -26.99 -4.69
CA LYS A 61 -5.29 -28.14 -5.57
C LYS A 61 -4.14 -29.13 -5.63
#